data_AF-A0A4Q2M841-F1
#
_entry.id   AF-A0A4Q2M841-F1
#
_cell.length_a   1.000
_cell.length_b   1.000
_cell.length_c   1.000
_cell.angle_alpha   90.00
_cell.angle_beta   90.00
_cell.angle_gamma   90.00
#
_symmetry.space_group_name_H-M   'P 1'
#
loop_
_entity.id
_entity.type
_entity.pdbx_description
1 polymer ?
#
loop_
_entity_poly.entity_id
_entity_poly.type
_entity_poly.pdbx_seq_one_letter_code
_entity_poly.pdbx_strand_id
1 'polypeptide(L)'
;MTDDGVQKAREAAAAAAEVAEKLQAEAQEAVRRAEEAAARAREAADAAAAPVNAAPPSSTGPLDAAAIDAIRAGYAFEGPALEMGALVNGDPLADVPVRIPLAMTNRHGLVAGATGTGKTRTLQGLAEQLSAHGVAVFAADIKGDLSGIATPGEGNEKLLARTAAIGQDWTPASFPVEFFSLGGHGQGVPIRATIAGFGPLLLAKALGLNATQESSLGLVFHYAEKNGLALLDLADLRSVLQYLTSDDGKAELDGLGGLSKATVGVILRELIVFAEAGFF
;
A
#
# COMPACT_ATOMS: atom_id res chain seq x y z
N MET A 1 10.74 6.14 63.98
CA MET A 1 11.00 6.81 62.68
C MET A 1 10.59 8.25 62.86
N THR A 2 11.49 9.20 62.65
CA THR A 2 11.26 10.63 62.98
C THR A 2 10.22 11.24 62.04
N ASP A 3 9.32 12.05 62.60
CA ASP A 3 8.25 12.80 61.92
C ASP A 3 8.76 13.56 60.67
N ASP A 4 10.01 14.02 60.75
CA ASP A 4 10.72 14.79 59.71
C ASP A 4 10.94 14.00 58.40
N GLY A 5 11.11 12.68 58.48
CA GLY A 5 11.28 11.82 57.30
C GLY A 5 9.97 11.57 56.54
N VAL A 6 8.85 11.54 57.26
CA VAL A 6 7.50 11.38 56.68
C VAL A 6 7.04 12.69 56.05
N GLN A 7 7.37 13.83 56.67
CA GLN A 7 7.10 15.16 56.14
C GLN A 7 7.82 15.39 54.80
N LYS A 8 9.13 15.10 54.73
CA LYS A 8 9.92 15.20 53.49
C LYS A 8 9.41 14.32 52.36
N ALA A 9 8.97 13.10 52.68
CA ALA A 9 8.40 12.19 51.69
C ALA A 9 7.06 12.69 51.13
N ARG A 10 6.22 13.32 51.97
CA ARG A 10 4.96 13.94 51.53
C ARG A 10 5.19 15.16 50.64
N GLU A 11 6.16 16.00 50.98
CA GLU A 11 6.52 17.17 50.17
C GLU A 11 7.10 16.77 48.81
N ALA A 12 7.95 15.74 48.77
CA ALA A 12 8.47 15.20 47.51
C ALA A 12 7.38 14.57 46.63
N ALA A 13 6.42 13.86 47.25
CA ALA A 13 5.28 13.28 46.53
C ALA A 13 4.34 14.35 45.97
N ALA A 14 4.10 15.44 46.72
CA ALA A 14 3.30 16.57 46.26
C ALA A 14 3.97 17.28 45.07
N ALA A 15 5.28 17.53 45.15
CA ALA A 15 6.03 18.14 44.05
C ALA A 15 6.05 17.25 42.79
N ALA A 16 6.17 15.93 42.95
CA ALA A 16 6.12 14.99 41.82
C ALA A 16 4.73 14.93 41.16
N ALA A 17 3.65 15.03 41.95
CA ALA A 17 2.28 15.07 41.43
C ALA A 17 2.04 16.34 40.59
N GLU A 18 2.54 17.49 41.05
CA GLU A 18 2.41 18.77 40.35
C GLU A 18 3.17 18.78 39.01
N VAL A 19 4.35 18.14 38.97
CA VAL A 19 5.11 17.94 37.72
C VAL A 19 4.38 16.98 36.77
N ALA A 20 3.79 15.89 37.28
CA ALA A 20 3.04 14.94 36.47
C ALA A 20 1.77 15.55 35.87
N GLU A 21 1.07 16.39 36.62
CA GLU A 21 -0.12 17.11 36.15
C GLU A 21 0.25 18.11 35.04
N LYS A 22 1.37 18.81 35.19
CA LYS A 22 1.88 19.73 34.16
C LYS A 22 2.28 19.00 32.87
N LEU A 23 2.95 17.85 32.99
CA LEU A 23 3.32 17.01 31.85
C LEU A 23 2.09 16.39 31.16
N GLN A 24 1.05 16.01 31.93
CA GLN A 24 -0.22 15.56 31.35
C GLN A 24 -0.93 16.68 30.59
N ALA A 25 -0.94 17.91 31.10
CA ALA A 25 -1.51 19.06 30.43
C ALA A 25 -0.78 19.36 29.11
N GLU A 26 0.56 19.33 29.11
CA GLU A 26 1.39 19.51 27.91
C GLU A 26 1.16 18.39 26.88
N ALA A 27 1.03 17.14 27.32
CA ALA A 27 0.72 16.01 26.45
C ALA A 27 -0.70 16.11 25.83
N GLN A 28 -1.70 16.52 26.61
CA GLN A 28 -3.06 16.75 26.12
C GLN A 28 -3.11 17.88 25.09
N GLU A 29 -2.33 18.95 25.31
CA GLU A 29 -2.23 20.04 24.34
C GLU A 29 -1.54 19.61 23.03
N ALA A 30 -0.50 18.77 23.13
CA ALA A 30 0.17 18.20 21.97
C ALA A 30 -0.77 17.28 21.14
N VAL A 31 -1.58 16.45 21.81
CA VAL A 31 -2.60 15.61 21.15
C VAL A 31 -3.63 16.48 20.43
N ARG A 32 -4.17 17.52 21.10
CA ARG A 32 -5.12 18.44 20.48
C ARG A 32 -4.56 19.11 19.23
N ARG A 33 -3.30 19.57 19.29
CA ARG A 33 -2.62 20.18 18.12
C ARG A 33 -2.42 19.17 16.98
N ALA A 34 -2.13 17.91 17.30
CA ALA A 34 -1.99 16.85 16.30
C ALA A 34 -3.33 16.51 15.63
N GLU A 35 -4.42 16.45 16.41
CA GLU A 35 -5.78 16.24 15.90
C GLU A 35 -6.25 17.39 15.00
N GLU A 36 -6.00 18.64 15.40
CA GLU A 36 -6.28 19.83 14.58
C GLU A 36 -5.47 19.83 13.27
N ALA A 37 -4.19 19.44 13.33
CA ALA A 37 -3.36 19.32 12.13
C ALA A 37 -3.84 18.19 11.20
N ALA A 38 -4.25 17.05 11.76
CA ALA A 38 -4.82 15.94 11.01
C ALA A 38 -6.15 16.31 10.36
N ALA A 39 -7.01 17.06 11.07
CA ALA A 39 -8.27 17.58 10.53
C ALA A 39 -8.03 18.54 9.35
N ARG A 40 -7.09 19.49 9.48
CA ARG A 40 -6.70 20.40 8.38
C ARG A 40 -6.10 19.64 7.20
N ALA A 41 -5.31 18.61 7.43
CA ALA A 41 -4.76 17.76 6.37
C ALA A 41 -5.87 16.98 5.65
N ARG A 42 -6.89 16.52 6.38
CA ARG A 42 -8.08 15.87 5.80
C ARG A 42 -8.91 16.85 4.97
N GLU A 43 -9.18 18.04 5.49
CA GLU A 43 -9.87 19.09 4.73
C GLU A 43 -9.10 19.51 3.48
N ALA A 44 -7.76 19.60 3.55
CA ALA A 44 -6.93 19.87 2.38
C ALA A 44 -6.94 18.72 1.36
N ALA A 45 -6.96 17.47 1.83
CA ALA A 45 -7.09 16.30 0.97
C ALA A 45 -8.47 16.22 0.32
N ASP A 46 -9.54 16.54 1.06
CA ASP A 46 -10.92 16.58 0.54
C ASP A 46 -11.12 17.76 -0.43
N ALA A 47 -10.48 18.90 -0.19
CA ALA A 47 -10.45 20.03 -1.11
C ALA A 47 -9.66 19.72 -2.40
N ALA A 48 -8.58 18.93 -2.29
CA ALA A 48 -7.84 18.42 -3.44
C ALA A 48 -8.58 17.27 -4.17
N ALA A 49 -9.46 16.56 -3.46
CA ALA A 49 -10.34 15.52 -3.99
C ALA A 49 -11.70 16.05 -4.45
N ALA A 50 -11.89 17.38 -4.50
CA ALA A 50 -13.02 17.97 -5.16
C ALA A 50 -13.14 17.35 -6.56
N PRO A 51 -14.28 16.75 -6.92
CA PRO A 51 -14.42 16.15 -8.22
C PRO A 51 -14.17 17.26 -9.23
N VAL A 52 -13.12 17.09 -10.05
CA VAL A 52 -13.07 17.71 -11.38
C VAL A 52 -14.23 17.10 -12.16
N ASN A 53 -15.44 17.55 -11.82
CA ASN A 53 -16.61 17.44 -12.65
C ASN A 53 -16.46 18.51 -13.74
N ALA A 54 -15.32 18.46 -14.43
CA ALA A 54 -15.24 19.01 -15.75
C ALA A 54 -16.18 18.14 -16.57
N ALA A 55 -17.25 18.75 -17.08
CA ALA A 55 -17.94 18.18 -18.21
C ALA A 55 -16.88 17.69 -19.21
N PRO A 56 -17.03 16.50 -19.82
CA PRO A 56 -16.08 16.06 -20.84
C PRO A 56 -15.88 17.24 -21.80
N PRO A 57 -14.62 17.63 -22.10
CA PRO A 57 -14.39 18.77 -22.97
C PRO A 57 -15.26 18.57 -24.20
N SER A 58 -16.13 19.52 -24.50
CA SER A 58 -16.88 19.50 -25.74
C SER A 58 -15.82 19.43 -26.84
N SER A 59 -15.74 18.31 -27.56
CA SER A 59 -14.70 18.08 -28.55
C SER A 59 -14.81 19.14 -29.63
N THR A 60 -14.04 20.22 -29.51
CA THR A 60 -13.92 21.28 -30.50
C THR A 60 -13.15 20.75 -31.68
N GLY A 61 -13.84 19.98 -32.53
CA GLY A 61 -13.35 19.47 -33.82
C GLY A 61 -12.04 18.69 -33.74
N PRO A 62 -11.45 18.38 -34.91
CA PRO A 62 -10.07 17.99 -34.99
C PRO A 62 -9.17 19.14 -34.50
N LEU A 63 -8.13 18.82 -33.75
CA LEU A 63 -7.04 19.71 -33.37
C LEU A 63 -6.38 20.30 -34.62
N ASP A 64 -5.97 21.57 -34.53
CA ASP A 64 -5.19 22.22 -35.57
C ASP A 64 -3.72 21.75 -35.58
N ALA A 65 -2.98 22.13 -36.63
CA ALA A 65 -1.59 21.73 -36.79
C ALA A 65 -0.70 22.18 -35.62
N ALA A 66 -0.95 23.38 -35.08
CA ALA A 66 -0.17 23.92 -33.97
C ALA A 66 -0.35 23.09 -32.68
N ALA A 67 -1.59 22.67 -32.39
CA ALA A 67 -1.89 21.80 -31.26
C ALA A 67 -1.30 20.39 -31.45
N ILE A 68 -1.35 19.84 -32.67
CA ILE A 68 -0.72 18.55 -33.00
C ILE A 68 0.79 18.62 -32.78
N ASP A 69 1.45 19.67 -33.27
CA ASP A 69 2.90 19.85 -33.11
C ASP A 69 3.29 20.05 -31.65
N ALA A 70 2.47 20.75 -30.86
CA ALA A 70 2.68 20.88 -29.43
C ALA A 70 2.61 19.53 -28.70
N ILE A 71 1.65 18.66 -29.05
CA ILE A 71 1.55 17.30 -28.48
C ILE A 71 2.77 16.48 -28.88
N ARG A 72 3.13 16.50 -30.17
CA ARG A 72 4.30 15.79 -30.70
C ARG A 72 5.58 16.17 -29.96
N ALA A 73 5.81 17.47 -29.79
CA ALA A 73 6.96 17.98 -29.04
C ALA A 73 6.88 17.59 -27.55
N GLY A 74 5.69 17.61 -26.95
CA GLY A 74 5.49 17.25 -25.53
C GLY A 74 5.80 15.79 -25.20
N TYR A 75 5.69 14.89 -26.17
CA TYR A 75 6.04 13.47 -26.03
C TYR A 75 7.39 13.10 -26.69
N ALA A 76 8.18 14.08 -27.13
CA ALA A 76 9.50 13.89 -27.74
C ALA A 76 10.60 13.70 -26.66
N PHE A 77 10.46 12.65 -25.85
CA PHE A 77 11.46 12.30 -24.84
C PHE A 77 12.68 11.63 -25.45
N GLU A 78 13.85 11.88 -24.85
CA GLU A 78 15.08 11.13 -25.08
C GLU A 78 15.16 9.95 -24.10
N GLY A 79 15.64 8.80 -24.57
CA GLY A 79 15.81 7.59 -23.75
C GLY A 79 14.62 6.63 -23.75
N PRO A 80 14.66 5.59 -22.88
CA PRO A 80 13.66 4.54 -22.85
C PRO A 80 12.29 5.05 -22.40
N ALA A 81 11.24 4.64 -23.09
CA ALA A 81 9.87 5.01 -22.78
C ALA A 81 8.92 3.82 -23.01
N LEU A 82 7.78 3.85 -22.33
CA LEU A 82 6.65 2.99 -22.61
C LEU A 82 5.82 3.63 -23.72
N GLU A 83 5.61 2.89 -24.80
CA GLU A 83 4.81 3.23 -25.97
C GLU A 83 3.32 2.95 -25.66
N MET A 84 2.54 4.01 -25.44
CA MET A 84 1.15 3.89 -25.02
C MET A 84 0.16 3.95 -26.20
N GLY A 85 0.58 4.54 -27.32
CA GLY A 85 -0.22 4.66 -28.53
C GLY A 85 0.13 5.92 -29.31
N ALA A 86 -0.85 6.49 -29.99
CA ALA A 86 -0.71 7.69 -30.80
C ALA A 86 -1.92 8.62 -30.62
N LEU A 87 -1.74 9.90 -30.94
CA LEU A 87 -2.83 10.87 -30.95
C LEU A 87 -3.92 10.42 -31.95
N VAL A 88 -5.18 10.47 -31.53
CA VAL A 88 -6.34 10.27 -32.42
C VAL A 88 -7.01 11.61 -32.65
N ASN A 89 -6.99 12.08 -33.91
CA ASN A 89 -7.53 13.38 -34.29
C ASN A 89 -8.51 13.24 -35.47
N GLY A 90 -9.55 12.42 -35.29
CA GLY A 90 -10.32 11.81 -36.37
C GLY A 90 -9.73 10.44 -36.67
N ASP A 91 -8.64 10.42 -37.43
CA ASP A 91 -7.82 9.22 -37.64
C ASP A 91 -6.61 9.19 -36.69
N PRO A 92 -6.04 8.01 -36.38
CA PRO A 92 -4.80 7.89 -35.62
C PRO A 92 -3.60 8.48 -36.39
N LEU A 93 -2.77 9.27 -35.70
CA LEU A 93 -1.57 9.90 -36.24
C LEU A 93 -0.32 9.20 -35.71
N ALA A 94 0.14 8.16 -36.42
CA ALA A 94 1.28 7.32 -36.01
C ALA A 94 2.59 8.10 -35.77
N ASP A 95 2.73 9.25 -36.40
CA ASP A 95 3.87 10.16 -36.26
C ASP A 95 3.81 11.02 -34.98
N VAL A 96 2.70 10.98 -34.24
CA VAL A 96 2.47 11.70 -32.97
C VAL A 96 2.27 10.69 -31.84
N PRO A 97 3.35 10.02 -31.37
CA PRO A 97 3.26 8.98 -30.36
C PRO A 97 2.96 9.56 -28.97
N VAL A 98 2.21 8.80 -28.18
CA VAL A 98 1.93 9.05 -26.76
C VAL A 98 2.76 8.06 -25.96
N ARG A 99 3.64 8.59 -25.10
CA ARG A 99 4.68 7.80 -24.43
C ARG A 99 4.81 8.16 -22.96
N ILE A 100 5.35 7.25 -22.16
CA ILE A 100 5.66 7.49 -20.74
C ILE A 100 7.16 7.23 -20.54
N PRO A 101 7.99 8.22 -20.18
CA PRO A 101 9.39 7.98 -19.89
C PRO A 101 9.55 6.92 -18.82
N LEU A 102 10.46 5.96 -19.01
CA LEU A 102 10.64 4.87 -18.05
C LEU A 102 11.01 5.38 -16.66
N ALA A 103 11.79 6.47 -16.57
CA ALA A 103 12.16 7.09 -15.30
C ALA A 103 10.96 7.65 -14.50
N MET A 104 9.81 7.88 -15.15
CA MET A 104 8.59 8.41 -14.53
C MET A 104 7.67 7.31 -14.01
N THR A 105 7.95 6.03 -14.29
CA THR A 105 7.13 4.90 -13.82
C THR A 105 7.30 4.61 -12.33
N ASN A 106 8.23 5.28 -11.65
CA ASN A 106 8.36 5.28 -10.19
C ASN A 106 7.28 6.11 -9.47
N ARG A 107 6.40 6.78 -10.23
CA ARG A 107 5.22 7.47 -9.73
C ARG A 107 4.00 6.56 -9.81
N HIS A 108 3.07 6.73 -8.88
CA HIS A 108 1.81 5.98 -8.91
C HIS A 108 0.95 6.40 -10.11
N GLY A 109 0.29 5.43 -10.73
CA GLY A 109 -0.65 5.63 -11.83
C GLY A 109 -1.98 4.92 -11.57
N LEU A 110 -3.04 5.39 -12.21
CA LEU A 110 -4.39 4.82 -12.13
C LEU A 110 -4.88 4.47 -13.53
N VAL A 111 -5.15 3.18 -13.77
CA VAL A 111 -5.84 2.73 -14.99
C VAL A 111 -7.31 2.49 -14.63
N ALA A 112 -8.17 3.43 -15.01
CA ALA A 112 -9.60 3.38 -14.77
C ALA A 112 -10.40 3.29 -16.08
N GLY A 113 -11.59 2.71 -16.01
CA GLY A 113 -12.48 2.54 -17.15
C GLY A 113 -13.57 1.50 -16.89
N ALA A 114 -14.64 1.52 -17.68
CA ALA A 114 -15.70 0.52 -17.58
C ALA A 114 -15.22 -0.89 -17.98
N THR A 115 -16.02 -1.91 -17.72
CA THR A 115 -15.72 -3.27 -18.20
C THR A 115 -15.67 -3.27 -19.74
N GLY A 116 -14.68 -3.95 -20.32
CA GLY A 116 -14.52 -4.03 -21.78
C GLY A 116 -13.79 -2.86 -22.44
N THR A 117 -13.41 -1.80 -21.71
CA THR A 117 -12.69 -0.64 -22.28
C THR A 117 -11.18 -0.84 -22.43
N GLY A 118 -10.69 -2.07 -22.27
CA GLY A 118 -9.28 -2.40 -22.48
C GLY A 118 -8.35 -2.24 -21.29
N LYS A 119 -8.84 -2.03 -20.06
CA LYS A 119 -8.01 -1.94 -18.84
C LYS A 119 -6.94 -3.03 -18.75
N THR A 120 -7.33 -4.28 -18.90
CA THR A 120 -6.39 -5.40 -18.84
C THR A 120 -5.40 -5.38 -20.00
N ARG A 121 -5.82 -4.99 -21.21
CA ARG A 121 -4.90 -4.86 -22.36
C ARG A 121 -3.86 -3.77 -22.13
N THR A 122 -4.25 -2.66 -21.51
CA THR A 122 -3.31 -1.61 -21.09
C THR A 122 -2.34 -2.13 -20.03
N LEU A 123 -2.82 -2.85 -19.01
CA LEU A 123 -1.94 -3.44 -17.99
C LEU A 123 -0.98 -4.49 -18.55
N GLN A 124 -1.44 -5.34 -19.48
CA GLN A 124 -0.58 -6.28 -20.22
C GLN A 124 0.51 -5.52 -20.97
N GLY A 125 0.15 -4.54 -21.81
CA GLY A 125 1.13 -3.77 -22.57
C GLY A 125 2.14 -3.02 -21.69
N LEU A 126 1.73 -2.51 -20.53
CA LEU A 126 2.64 -1.94 -19.55
C LEU A 126 3.60 -3.00 -18.98
N ALA A 127 3.08 -4.16 -18.57
CA ALA A 127 3.86 -5.23 -17.96
C ALA A 127 4.89 -5.82 -18.95
N GLU A 128 4.46 -6.05 -20.19
CA GLU A 128 5.30 -6.54 -21.30
C GLU A 128 6.46 -5.58 -21.56
N GLN A 129 6.16 -4.28 -21.70
CA GLN A 129 7.19 -3.27 -21.97
C GLN A 129 8.14 -3.07 -20.78
N LEU A 130 7.63 -3.08 -19.54
CA LEU A 130 8.48 -3.01 -18.35
C LEU A 130 9.42 -4.21 -18.27
N SER A 131 8.90 -5.41 -18.52
CA SER A 131 9.69 -6.65 -18.57
C SER A 131 10.76 -6.60 -19.67
N ALA A 132 10.42 -6.09 -20.86
CA ALA A 132 11.38 -5.90 -21.96
C ALA A 132 12.52 -4.93 -21.60
N HIS A 133 12.27 -3.96 -20.71
CA HIS A 133 13.28 -3.04 -20.18
C HIS A 133 13.98 -3.56 -18.91
N GLY A 134 13.74 -4.81 -18.52
CA GLY A 134 14.36 -5.43 -17.34
C GLY A 134 13.76 -5.00 -16.00
N VAL A 135 12.59 -4.36 -16.00
CA VAL A 135 11.87 -3.97 -14.78
C VAL A 135 10.93 -5.10 -14.36
N ALA A 136 11.14 -5.63 -13.16
CA ALA A 136 10.27 -6.65 -12.59
C ALA A 136 8.87 -6.08 -12.27
N VAL A 137 7.83 -6.80 -12.68
CA VAL A 137 6.43 -6.42 -12.45
C VAL A 137 5.78 -7.47 -11.55
N PHE A 138 5.31 -7.01 -10.39
CA PHE A 138 4.49 -7.82 -9.49
C PHE A 138 3.03 -7.37 -9.62
N ALA A 139 2.13 -8.30 -9.95
CA ALA A 139 0.72 -7.99 -10.15
C ALA A 139 -0.17 -9.09 -9.57
N ALA A 140 -1.26 -8.69 -8.92
CA ALA A 140 -2.32 -9.60 -8.49
C ALA A 140 -3.28 -9.85 -9.65
N ASP A 141 -3.29 -11.08 -10.17
CA ASP A 141 -4.14 -11.45 -11.30
C ASP A 141 -5.40 -12.20 -10.85
N ILE A 142 -6.37 -11.44 -10.33
CA ILE A 142 -7.61 -12.01 -9.74
C ILE A 142 -8.44 -12.78 -10.77
N LYS A 143 -8.39 -12.38 -12.05
CA LYS A 143 -9.23 -12.96 -13.12
C LYS A 143 -8.48 -13.90 -14.06
N GLY A 144 -7.16 -14.02 -13.91
CA GLY A 144 -6.31 -14.76 -14.85
C GLY A 144 -6.07 -14.01 -16.16
N ASP A 145 -6.48 -12.75 -16.25
CA ASP A 145 -6.40 -11.99 -17.50
C ASP A 145 -4.96 -11.52 -17.79
N LEU A 146 -4.10 -11.32 -16.79
CA LEU A 146 -2.70 -10.89 -16.99
C LEU A 146 -1.78 -12.08 -17.29
N SER A 147 -2.08 -13.27 -16.77
CA SER A 147 -1.27 -14.48 -16.90
C SER A 147 -0.98 -14.88 -18.36
N GLY A 148 -1.83 -14.45 -19.29
CA GLY A 148 -1.67 -14.68 -20.73
C GLY A 148 -0.37 -14.13 -21.32
N ILE A 149 0.32 -13.17 -20.68
CA ILE A 149 1.61 -12.63 -21.16
C ILE A 149 2.73 -13.68 -21.20
N ALA A 150 2.55 -14.83 -20.52
CA ALA A 150 3.48 -15.96 -20.56
C ALA A 150 3.48 -16.70 -21.91
N THR A 151 2.46 -16.50 -22.75
CA THR A 151 2.29 -17.23 -24.03
C THR A 151 2.19 -16.24 -25.18
N PRO A 152 2.82 -16.51 -26.35
CA PRO A 152 2.66 -15.66 -27.52
C PRO A 152 1.18 -15.57 -27.93
N GLY A 153 0.67 -14.36 -28.06
CA GLY A 153 -0.70 -14.11 -28.50
C GLY A 153 -0.91 -14.41 -29.99
N GLU A 154 -2.14 -14.73 -30.36
CA GLU A 154 -2.52 -14.88 -31.77
C GLU A 154 -2.95 -13.54 -32.38
N GLY A 155 -2.42 -13.24 -33.57
CA GLY A 155 -2.82 -12.06 -34.33
C GLY A 155 -4.24 -12.20 -34.89
N ASN A 156 -4.94 -11.08 -35.01
CA ASN A 156 -6.18 -11.00 -35.78
C ASN A 156 -6.25 -9.68 -36.55
N GLU A 157 -7.07 -9.63 -37.59
CA GLU A 157 -7.18 -8.48 -38.49
C GLU A 157 -7.45 -7.16 -37.74
N LYS A 158 -8.34 -7.19 -36.74
CA LYS A 158 -8.67 -6.01 -35.92
C LYS A 158 -7.49 -5.53 -35.08
N LEU A 159 -6.71 -6.44 -34.51
CA LEU A 159 -5.52 -6.12 -33.72
C LEU A 159 -4.42 -5.53 -34.61
N LEU A 160 -4.14 -6.18 -35.74
CA LEU A 160 -3.12 -5.76 -36.69
C LEU A 160 -3.46 -4.40 -37.30
N ALA A 161 -4.71 -4.18 -37.72
CA ALA A 161 -5.16 -2.89 -38.22
C ALA A 161 -5.01 -1.77 -37.17
N ARG A 162 -5.37 -2.05 -35.91
CA ARG A 162 -5.25 -1.06 -34.82
C ARG A 162 -3.81 -0.71 -34.51
N THR A 163 -2.94 -1.71 -34.40
CA THR A 163 -1.52 -1.53 -34.05
C THR A 163 -0.77 -0.83 -35.18
N ALA A 164 -1.01 -1.23 -36.44
CA ALA A 164 -0.48 -0.55 -37.61
C ALA A 164 -0.92 0.93 -37.69
N ALA A 165 -2.20 1.23 -37.41
CA ALA A 165 -2.71 2.60 -37.45
C ALA A 165 -2.03 3.55 -36.45
N ILE A 166 -1.58 3.02 -35.31
CA ILE A 166 -0.85 3.80 -34.29
C ILE A 166 0.68 3.68 -34.42
N GLY A 167 1.18 3.08 -35.50
CA GLY A 167 2.63 2.93 -35.73
C GLY A 167 3.32 1.86 -34.89
N GLN A 168 2.57 0.92 -34.30
CA GLN A 168 3.12 -0.20 -33.54
C GLN A 168 3.30 -1.43 -34.43
N ASP A 169 4.53 -1.94 -34.51
CA ASP A 169 4.84 -3.22 -35.15
C ASP A 169 4.54 -4.37 -34.17
N TRP A 170 3.30 -4.84 -34.19
CA TRP A 170 2.87 -5.90 -33.29
C TRP A 170 3.37 -7.26 -33.76
N THR A 171 4.12 -7.93 -32.90
CA THR A 171 4.55 -9.31 -33.10
C THR A 171 4.17 -10.17 -31.89
N PRO A 172 3.72 -11.42 -32.09
CA PRO A 172 3.53 -12.37 -30.98
C PRO A 172 4.80 -12.50 -30.14
N ALA A 173 4.68 -12.35 -28.83
CA ALA A 173 5.80 -12.49 -27.89
C ALA A 173 5.32 -13.12 -26.57
N SER A 174 6.23 -13.83 -25.90
CA SER A 174 6.07 -14.32 -24.53
C SER A 174 7.08 -13.66 -23.62
N PHE A 175 6.68 -13.41 -22.38
CA PHE A 175 7.53 -12.77 -21.36
C PHE A 175 7.83 -13.74 -20.22
N PRO A 176 8.97 -13.57 -19.51
CA PRO A 176 9.26 -14.38 -18.34
C PRO A 176 8.21 -14.12 -17.25
N VAL A 177 7.52 -15.17 -16.82
CA VAL A 177 6.49 -15.12 -15.79
C VAL A 177 6.73 -16.22 -14.78
N GLU A 178 6.68 -15.85 -13.50
CA GLU A 178 6.63 -16.79 -12.38
C GLU A 178 5.27 -16.65 -11.68
N PHE A 179 4.55 -17.76 -11.57
CA PHE A 179 3.25 -17.78 -10.91
C PHE A 179 3.43 -18.03 -9.43
N PHE A 180 2.81 -17.18 -8.62
CA PHE A 180 2.78 -17.32 -7.18
C PHE A 180 1.41 -17.79 -6.70
N SER A 181 1.39 -18.72 -5.75
CA SER A 181 0.18 -19.18 -5.06
C SER A 181 0.10 -18.57 -3.67
N LEU A 182 -1.08 -18.06 -3.31
CA LEU A 182 -1.36 -17.56 -1.96
C LEU A 182 -1.93 -18.69 -1.10
N GLY A 183 -1.45 -18.82 0.14
CA GLY A 183 -1.90 -19.85 1.09
C GLY A 183 -1.57 -21.29 0.69
N GLY A 184 -0.64 -21.50 -0.24
CA GLY A 184 -0.33 -22.82 -0.78
C GLY A 184 -1.49 -23.46 -1.58
N HIS A 185 -2.52 -22.68 -1.91
CA HIS A 185 -3.64 -23.12 -2.70
C HIS A 185 -3.41 -22.82 -4.19
N GLY A 186 -3.63 -23.81 -5.05
CA GLY A 186 -3.53 -23.67 -6.50
C GLY A 186 -2.15 -24.04 -7.07
N GLN A 187 -1.89 -23.59 -8.30
CA GLN A 187 -0.66 -23.86 -9.02
C GLN A 187 0.26 -22.63 -8.97
N GLY A 188 1.53 -22.83 -8.63
CA GLY A 188 2.52 -21.75 -8.52
C GLY A 188 3.40 -21.88 -7.29
N VAL A 189 4.45 -21.06 -7.22
CA VAL A 189 5.36 -20.98 -6.07
C VAL A 189 4.61 -20.46 -4.86
N PRO A 190 4.54 -21.22 -3.75
CA PRO A 190 3.81 -20.80 -2.56
C PRO A 190 4.50 -19.60 -1.93
N ILE A 191 3.79 -18.47 -1.89
CA ILE A 191 4.24 -17.31 -1.11
C ILE A 191 4.09 -17.67 0.36
N ARG A 192 5.21 -17.59 1.08
CA ARG A 192 5.25 -17.70 2.54
C ARG A 192 5.61 -16.34 3.10
N ALA A 193 4.80 -15.85 4.03
CA ALA A 193 5.13 -14.70 4.85
C ALA A 193 4.96 -15.09 6.31
N THR A 194 5.88 -14.65 7.15
CA THR A 194 5.79 -14.84 8.60
C THR A 194 5.13 -13.64 9.24
N ILE A 195 4.53 -13.82 10.41
CA ILE A 195 3.99 -12.71 11.19
C ILE A 195 5.08 -11.68 11.52
N ALA A 196 6.28 -12.15 11.88
CA ALA A 196 7.46 -11.30 12.06
C ALA A 196 7.78 -10.46 10.81
N GLY A 197 7.73 -11.05 9.62
CA GLY A 197 8.01 -10.37 8.35
C GLY A 197 6.93 -9.36 7.93
N PHE A 198 5.68 -9.57 8.35
CA PHE A 198 4.59 -8.61 8.14
C PHE A 198 4.76 -7.37 9.04
N GLY A 199 5.24 -7.59 10.26
CA GLY A 199 5.52 -6.55 11.24
C GLY A 199 4.25 -5.98 11.91
N PRO A 200 4.40 -5.25 13.03
CA PRO A 200 3.28 -4.82 13.85
C PRO A 200 2.40 -3.77 13.16
N LEU A 201 2.98 -2.89 12.34
CA LEU A 201 2.25 -1.81 11.67
C LEU A 201 1.29 -2.32 10.58
N LEU A 202 1.78 -3.17 9.67
CA LEU A 202 0.92 -3.72 8.62
C LEU A 202 -0.12 -4.66 9.21
N LEU A 203 0.26 -5.44 10.23
CA LEU A 203 -0.68 -6.33 10.91
C LEU A 203 -1.78 -5.54 11.63
N ALA A 204 -1.44 -4.46 12.32
CA ALA A 204 -2.42 -3.59 12.96
C ALA A 204 -3.42 -3.01 11.95
N LYS A 205 -2.95 -2.57 10.77
CA LYS A 205 -3.81 -2.08 9.70
C LYS A 205 -4.71 -3.18 9.14
N ALA A 206 -4.18 -4.37 8.91
CA ALA A 206 -4.94 -5.51 8.40
C ALA A 206 -6.04 -5.94 9.39
N LEU A 207 -5.76 -5.86 10.69
CA LEU A 207 -6.69 -6.18 11.78
C LEU A 207 -7.62 -5.00 12.14
N GLY A 208 -7.51 -3.84 11.49
CA GLY A 208 -8.33 -2.67 11.81
C GLY A 208 -8.11 -2.10 13.22
N LEU A 209 -6.91 -2.26 13.77
CA LEU A 209 -6.58 -1.82 15.12
C LEU A 209 -6.48 -0.29 15.23
N ASN A 210 -6.85 0.24 16.39
CA ASN A 210 -6.63 1.65 16.71
C ASN A 210 -5.18 1.92 17.17
N ALA A 211 -4.80 3.19 17.33
CA ALA A 211 -3.43 3.59 17.69
C ALA A 211 -2.93 2.96 19.00
N THR A 212 -3.79 2.79 20.01
CA THR A 212 -3.43 2.16 21.28
C THR A 212 -3.14 0.67 21.12
N GLN A 213 -3.96 -0.01 20.34
CA GLN A 213 -3.80 -1.44 20.02
C GLN A 213 -2.59 -1.68 19.12
N GLU A 214 -2.34 -0.81 18.14
CA GLU A 214 -1.14 -0.83 17.30
C GLU A 214 0.13 -0.69 18.15
N SER A 215 0.16 0.30 19.06
CA SER A 215 1.29 0.50 19.99
C SER A 215 1.50 -0.72 20.88
N SER A 216 0.42 -1.30 21.39
CA SER A 216 0.46 -2.54 22.18
C SER A 216 1.00 -3.73 21.37
N LEU A 217 0.58 -3.87 20.11
CA LEU A 217 1.09 -4.90 19.21
C LEU A 217 2.59 -4.68 18.90
N GLY A 218 3.01 -3.42 18.74
CA GLY A 218 4.42 -3.05 18.60
C GLY A 218 5.27 -3.51 19.78
N LEU A 219 4.77 -3.33 21.00
CA LEU A 219 5.45 -3.80 22.21
C LEU A 219 5.62 -5.33 22.24
N VAL A 220 4.59 -6.07 21.81
CA VAL A 220 4.62 -7.54 21.72
C VAL A 220 5.69 -8.01 20.73
N PHE A 221 5.75 -7.38 19.55
CA PHE A 221 6.78 -7.68 18.55
C PHE A 221 8.19 -7.36 19.06
N HIS A 222 8.36 -6.22 19.72
CA HIS A 222 9.64 -5.85 20.32
C HIS A 222 10.12 -6.86 21.36
N TYR A 223 9.20 -7.31 22.24
CA TYR A 223 9.50 -8.37 23.21
C TYR A 223 9.90 -9.68 22.53
N ALA A 224 9.16 -10.10 21.49
CA ALA A 224 9.44 -11.33 20.77
C ALA A 224 10.83 -11.29 20.10
N GLU A 225 11.18 -10.17 19.46
CA GLU A 225 12.49 -9.97 18.83
C GLU A 225 13.63 -10.01 19.87
N LYS A 226 13.48 -9.28 20.98
CA LYS A 226 14.49 -9.23 22.06
C LYS A 226 14.76 -10.60 22.69
N ASN A 227 13.75 -11.46 22.75
CA ASN A 227 13.84 -12.79 23.37
C ASN A 227 14.06 -13.92 22.35
N GLY A 228 14.29 -13.59 21.07
CA GLY A 228 14.51 -14.60 20.03
C GLY A 228 13.30 -15.49 19.75
N LEU A 229 12.09 -15.02 20.05
CA LEU A 229 10.84 -15.72 19.77
C LEU A 229 10.44 -15.46 18.31
N ALA A 230 10.57 -16.48 17.47
CA ALA A 230 10.16 -16.39 16.08
C ALA A 230 8.63 -16.37 15.98
N LEU A 231 8.07 -15.26 15.49
CA LEU A 231 6.65 -15.16 15.17
C LEU A 231 6.43 -15.65 13.74
N LEU A 232 6.24 -16.96 13.55
CA LEU A 232 6.06 -17.55 12.24
C LEU A 232 4.60 -17.45 11.80
N ASP A 233 3.68 -17.80 12.70
CA ASP A 233 2.24 -17.84 12.41
C ASP A 233 1.39 -17.09 13.47
N LEU A 234 0.07 -17.09 13.26
CA LEU A 234 -0.88 -16.44 14.17
C LEU A 234 -0.95 -17.14 15.55
N ALA A 235 -0.62 -18.43 15.63
CA ALA A 235 -0.61 -19.16 16.89
C ALA A 235 0.56 -18.71 17.76
N ASP A 236 1.74 -18.49 17.17
CA ASP A 236 2.90 -17.93 17.87
C ASP A 236 2.57 -16.56 18.48
N LEU A 237 2.02 -15.64 17.68
CA LEU A 237 1.63 -14.31 18.16
C LEU A 237 0.58 -14.38 19.28
N ARG A 238 -0.42 -15.25 19.12
CA ARG A 238 -1.44 -15.50 20.15
C ARG A 238 -0.80 -15.99 21.45
N SER A 239 0.15 -16.91 21.37
CA SER A 239 0.87 -17.44 22.53
C SER A 239 1.67 -16.36 23.26
N VAL A 240 2.37 -15.49 22.53
CA VAL A 240 3.11 -14.37 23.16
C VAL A 240 2.13 -13.38 23.82
N LEU A 241 1.04 -13.01 23.16
CA LEU A 241 0.01 -12.13 23.74
C LEU A 241 -0.59 -12.69 25.04
N GLN A 242 -0.88 -14.00 25.05
CA GLN A 242 -1.40 -14.69 26.24
C GLN A 242 -0.37 -14.76 27.36
N TYR A 243 0.89 -15.06 27.03
CA TYR A 243 1.98 -15.08 28.00
C TYR A 243 2.19 -13.71 28.64
N LEU A 244 2.30 -12.64 27.85
CA LEU A 244 2.53 -11.27 28.34
C LEU A 244 1.36 -10.68 29.15
N THR A 245 0.20 -11.34 29.17
CA THR A 245 -0.94 -10.97 30.01
C THR A 245 -1.24 -11.97 31.14
N SER A 246 -0.46 -13.04 31.21
CA SER A 246 -0.47 -14.02 32.30
C SER A 246 0.25 -13.46 33.53
N ASP A 247 0.06 -14.13 34.68
CA ASP A 247 0.75 -13.73 35.91
C ASP A 247 2.27 -13.93 35.83
N ASP A 248 2.74 -14.89 35.02
CA ASP A 248 4.16 -15.21 34.85
C ASP A 248 4.86 -14.24 33.89
N GLY A 249 4.16 -13.76 32.85
CA GLY A 249 4.77 -12.95 31.78
C GLY A 249 4.50 -11.45 31.87
N LYS A 250 3.53 -10.98 32.67
CA LYS A 250 3.20 -9.54 32.74
C LYS A 250 4.37 -8.67 33.24
N ALA A 251 5.24 -9.23 34.09
CA ALA A 251 6.40 -8.54 34.63
C ALA A 251 7.50 -8.31 33.58
N GLU A 252 7.51 -9.08 32.49
CA GLU A 252 8.46 -8.90 31.38
C GLU A 252 8.28 -7.56 30.65
N LEU A 253 7.12 -6.91 30.84
CA LEU A 253 6.80 -5.63 30.25
C LEU A 253 7.02 -4.46 31.22
N ASP A 254 7.57 -4.71 32.40
CA ASP A 254 7.90 -3.68 33.36
C ASP A 254 8.94 -2.72 32.76
N GLY A 255 8.62 -1.41 32.78
CA GLY A 255 9.44 -0.37 32.15
C GLY A 255 9.26 -0.21 30.64
N LEU A 256 8.44 -1.04 29.99
CA LEU A 256 8.13 -0.95 28.54
C LEU A 256 6.70 -0.48 28.23
N GLY A 257 5.88 -0.21 29.26
CA GLY A 257 4.54 0.36 29.11
C GLY A 257 3.37 -0.62 29.35
N GLY A 258 3.66 -1.91 29.56
CA GLY A 258 2.67 -2.92 29.92
C GLY A 258 1.59 -3.20 28.85
N LEU A 259 0.79 -4.25 29.08
CA LEU A 259 -0.36 -4.58 28.23
C LEU A 259 -1.62 -4.71 29.08
N SER A 260 -2.70 -4.04 28.66
CA SER A 260 -4.00 -4.22 29.30
C SER A 260 -4.69 -5.49 28.79
N LYS A 261 -5.33 -6.24 29.70
CA LYS A 261 -6.14 -7.42 29.33
C LYS A 261 -7.25 -7.10 28.34
N ALA A 262 -7.83 -5.89 28.43
CA ALA A 262 -8.87 -5.43 27.52
C ALA A 262 -8.32 -5.26 26.09
N THR A 263 -7.17 -4.61 25.93
CA THR A 263 -6.51 -4.40 24.63
C THR A 263 -6.16 -5.73 23.99
N VAL A 264 -5.51 -6.62 24.74
CA VAL A 264 -5.14 -7.96 24.25
C VAL A 264 -6.38 -8.78 23.89
N GLY A 265 -7.45 -8.70 24.68
CA GLY A 265 -8.72 -9.35 24.35
C GLY A 265 -9.37 -8.85 23.06
N VAL A 266 -9.14 -7.60 22.66
CA VAL A 266 -9.58 -7.11 21.33
C VAL A 266 -8.69 -7.69 20.24
N ILE A 267 -7.37 -7.57 20.37
CA ILE A 267 -6.41 -8.09 19.37
C ILE A 267 -6.63 -9.60 19.13
N LEU A 268 -6.82 -10.38 20.19
CA LEU A 268 -7.07 -11.82 20.09
C LEU A 268 -8.37 -12.15 19.33
N ARG A 269 -9.42 -11.34 19.47
CA ARG A 269 -10.67 -11.53 18.71
C ARG A 269 -10.47 -11.20 17.24
N GLU A 270 -9.80 -10.10 16.93
CA GLU A 270 -9.51 -9.73 15.55
C GLU A 270 -8.60 -10.77 14.87
N LEU A 271 -7.62 -11.34 15.59
CA LEU A 271 -6.79 -12.43 15.06
C LEU A 271 -7.60 -13.69 14.71
N ILE A 272 -8.65 -14.02 15.49
CA ILE A 272 -9.53 -15.16 15.18
C ILE A 272 -10.33 -14.88 13.91
N VAL A 273 -10.96 -13.71 13.83
CA VAL A 273 -11.73 -13.29 12.64
C VAL A 273 -10.84 -13.27 11.39
N PHE A 274 -9.61 -12.79 11.54
CA PHE A 274 -8.62 -12.72 10.46
C PHE A 274 -8.18 -14.12 9.99
N ALA A 275 -7.96 -15.06 10.92
CA ALA A 275 -7.63 -16.45 10.58
C ALA A 275 -8.78 -17.15 9.84
N GLU A 276 -10.04 -16.92 10.25
CA GLU A 276 -11.22 -17.49 9.58
C GLU A 276 -11.41 -16.96 8.15
N ALA A 277 -10.93 -15.75 7.86
CA ALA A 277 -10.95 -15.18 6.51
C ALA A 277 -9.95 -15.83 5.53
N GLY A 278 -9.13 -16.80 5.99
CA GLY A 278 -8.21 -17.57 5.15
C GLY A 278 -6.85 -16.89 4.91
N PHE A 279 -6.47 -15.95 5.76
CA PHE A 279 -5.13 -15.37 5.76
C PHE A 279 -4.23 -16.12 6.76
N PHE A 280 -3.22 -16.82 6.22
CA PHE A 280 -2.17 -17.62 6.89
C PHE A 280 -2.57 -19.01 7.39
#